data_AF-E4UAQ7-F1
#
_entry.id   AF-E4UAQ7-F1
#
_cell.length_a   1.000
_cell.length_b   1.000
_cell.length_c   1.000
_cell.angle_alpha   90.00
_cell.angle_beta   90.00
_cell.angle_gamma   90.00
#
_symmetry.space_group_name_H-M   'P 1'
#
loop_
_entity.id
_entity.type
_entity.pdbx_description
1 polymer ?
#
loop_
_entity_poly.entity_id
_entity_poly.type
_entity_poly.pdbx_seq_one_letter_code
_entity_poly.pdbx_strand_id
1 'polypeptide(L)'
;MHETTADTISHLATNAPQDWPPIPFNEDAKSLTKLHLLTALEAGLRTAPGFRVSAQEHLEFFDRGMLRIDAVVEGPSGRWPVFLYPEANEAAARHFLAVTRYRPLSHRIGSPVYLARTPLPNVEQALSLNEVLRMDQLPLALSPFPQPGRYAMWFASPNDPVFTTSPVVGLIDDYYRRTRGLEGRLFAEFLVDAEITKGLDEALATVHQLGSRRFIATAVGPSGGTVAISYTTDRGLRIHVHERYAAPEYLTAVWRMMLLFARARLPKADPAAAARSEPYRWWRRTRRRAAEQATQLNMIQAVGNLKVQGG
;
A
#
# COMPACT_ATOMS: atom_id res chain seq x y z
N MET A 1 40.26 -8.70 -42.90
CA MET A 1 39.13 -7.78 -42.73
C MET A 1 38.15 -8.45 -41.79
N HIS A 2 38.18 -8.07 -40.51
CA HIS A 2 37.12 -8.44 -39.60
C HIS A 2 35.99 -7.44 -39.83
N GLU A 3 34.90 -7.88 -40.45
CA GLU A 3 33.64 -7.16 -40.41
C GLU A 3 33.17 -7.16 -38.96
N THR A 4 33.38 -6.03 -38.29
CA THR A 4 32.68 -5.70 -37.06
C THR A 4 31.22 -5.53 -37.45
N THR A 5 30.41 -6.59 -37.33
CA THR A 5 28.96 -6.46 -37.36
C THR A 5 28.59 -5.45 -36.30
N ALA A 6 28.13 -4.28 -36.71
CA ALA A 6 27.56 -3.30 -35.82
C ALA A 6 26.34 -3.96 -35.18
N ASP A 7 26.48 -4.43 -33.94
CA ASP A 7 25.36 -4.89 -33.12
C ASP A 7 24.32 -3.77 -33.14
N THR A 8 23.22 -4.03 -33.84
CA THR A 8 22.11 -3.09 -33.89
C THR A 8 21.52 -3.12 -32.49
N ILE A 9 21.79 -2.08 -31.70
CA ILE A 9 21.26 -1.99 -30.34
C ILE A 9 19.75 -1.83 -30.47
N SER A 10 19.02 -2.89 -30.17
CA SER A 10 17.57 -2.86 -30.09
C SER A 10 17.12 -2.15 -28.83
N HIS A 11 15.90 -1.60 -28.87
CA HIS A 11 15.32 -0.83 -27.78
C HIS A 11 13.95 -1.36 -27.40
N LEU A 12 13.62 -1.28 -26.12
CA LEU A 12 12.29 -1.65 -25.62
C LEU A 12 11.22 -0.67 -26.13
N ALA A 13 10.05 -1.20 -26.44
CA ALA A 13 8.86 -0.40 -26.72
C ALA A 13 8.32 0.21 -25.42
N THR A 14 7.96 1.49 -25.48
CA THR A 14 7.48 2.26 -24.32
C THR A 14 6.60 3.44 -24.74
N ASN A 15 5.76 3.91 -23.82
CA ASN A 15 5.08 5.21 -23.90
C ASN A 15 5.73 6.27 -22.98
N ALA A 16 6.98 6.05 -22.56
CA ALA A 16 7.72 7.00 -21.74
C ALA A 16 7.76 8.41 -22.39
N PRO A 17 7.85 9.47 -21.57
CA PRO A 17 8.03 10.82 -22.09
C PRO A 17 9.27 10.94 -22.99
N GLN A 18 9.26 11.90 -23.92
CA GLN A 18 10.34 12.07 -24.91
C GLN A 18 11.71 12.42 -24.31
N ASP A 19 11.76 12.89 -23.06
CA ASP A 19 13.01 13.20 -22.36
C ASP A 19 13.68 11.95 -21.76
N TRP A 20 13.03 10.78 -21.81
CA TRP A 20 13.67 9.52 -21.43
C TRP A 20 14.62 9.04 -22.53
N PRO A 21 15.85 8.60 -22.19
CA PRO A 21 16.69 7.92 -23.15
C PRO A 21 16.00 6.63 -23.65
N PRO A 22 16.26 6.22 -24.90
CA PRO A 22 15.89 4.88 -25.37
C PRO A 22 16.45 3.81 -24.42
N ILE A 23 15.63 2.83 -24.05
CA ILE A 23 16.05 1.76 -23.13
C ILE A 23 16.61 0.59 -23.95
N PRO A 24 17.94 0.35 -23.92
CA PRO A 24 18.57 -0.67 -24.74
C PRO A 24 18.21 -2.06 -24.25
N PHE A 25 18.13 -3.02 -25.17
CA PHE A 25 17.81 -4.40 -24.87
C PHE A 25 18.53 -5.37 -25.82
N ASN A 26 18.96 -6.52 -25.28
CA ASN A 26 19.61 -7.56 -26.05
C ASN A 26 18.57 -8.55 -26.62
N GLU A 27 18.41 -8.58 -27.94
CA GLU A 27 17.42 -9.42 -28.63
C GLU A 27 17.62 -10.94 -28.45
N ASP A 28 18.84 -11.37 -28.09
CA ASP A 28 19.22 -12.78 -28.01
C ASP A 28 18.58 -13.53 -26.84
N ALA A 29 17.94 -12.82 -25.91
CA ALA A 29 17.22 -13.45 -24.81
C ALA A 29 16.01 -14.24 -25.35
N LYS A 30 16.09 -15.58 -25.29
CA LYS A 30 15.02 -16.51 -25.69
C LYS A 30 13.72 -16.30 -24.90
N SER A 31 13.82 -15.83 -23.66
CA SER A 31 12.67 -15.51 -22.81
C SER A 31 12.94 -14.24 -22.01
N LEU A 32 12.05 -13.27 -22.12
CA LEU A 32 12.09 -12.06 -21.32
C LEU A 32 11.48 -12.33 -19.94
N THR A 33 12.04 -11.73 -18.90
CA THR A 33 11.44 -11.74 -17.56
C THR A 33 11.31 -10.30 -17.08
N LYS A 34 10.51 -10.07 -16.03
CA LYS A 34 10.44 -8.73 -15.40
C LYS A 34 11.81 -8.27 -14.91
N LEU A 35 12.63 -9.18 -14.41
CA LEU A 35 13.99 -8.86 -13.99
C LEU A 35 14.85 -8.36 -15.15
N HIS A 36 14.80 -9.02 -16.31
CA HIS A 36 15.53 -8.56 -17.50
C HIS A 36 15.09 -7.14 -17.92
N LEU A 37 13.78 -6.87 -17.93
CA LEU A 37 13.24 -5.54 -18.25
C LEU A 37 13.67 -4.49 -17.23
N LEU A 38 13.65 -4.83 -15.94
CA LEU A 38 14.07 -3.94 -14.86
C LEU A 38 15.56 -3.60 -14.96
N THR A 39 16.41 -4.59 -15.22
CA THR A 39 17.84 -4.37 -15.43
C THR A 39 18.12 -3.50 -16.65
N ALA A 40 17.38 -3.70 -17.76
CA ALA A 40 17.48 -2.86 -18.94
C ALA A 40 17.07 -1.40 -18.63
N LEU A 41 15.95 -1.21 -17.92
CA LEU A 41 15.49 0.10 -17.47
C LEU A 41 16.52 0.82 -16.62
N GLU A 42 17.06 0.13 -15.60
CA GLU A 42 18.12 0.69 -14.75
C GLU A 42 19.37 1.04 -15.54
N ALA A 43 19.82 0.18 -16.45
CA ALA A 43 21.01 0.43 -17.25
C ALA A 43 20.81 1.65 -18.18
N GLY A 44 19.67 1.74 -18.86
CA GLY A 44 19.36 2.84 -19.78
C GLY A 44 19.20 4.19 -19.08
N LEU A 45 18.60 4.20 -17.89
CA LEU A 45 18.40 5.45 -17.14
C LEU A 45 19.61 5.86 -16.31
N ARG A 46 20.50 4.94 -15.92
CA ARG A 46 21.72 5.25 -15.15
C ARG A 46 22.66 6.18 -15.91
N THR A 47 22.65 6.12 -17.24
CA THR A 47 23.46 7.00 -18.09
C THR A 47 22.84 8.39 -18.28
N ALA A 48 21.58 8.59 -17.91
CA ALA A 48 20.90 9.87 -18.02
C ALA A 48 20.95 10.65 -16.68
N PRO A 49 21.54 11.86 -16.65
CA PRO A 49 21.61 12.66 -15.44
C PRO A 49 20.24 12.97 -14.85
N GLY A 50 20.10 12.82 -13.54
CA GLY A 50 18.89 13.19 -12.81
C GLY A 50 17.81 12.10 -12.76
N PHE A 51 18.00 10.96 -13.41
CA PHE A 51 17.11 9.81 -13.27
C PHE A 51 17.52 8.86 -12.14
N ARG A 52 16.53 8.32 -11.44
CA ARG A 52 16.69 7.26 -10.43
C ARG A 52 15.58 6.23 -10.60
N VAL A 53 15.94 4.96 -10.53
CA VAL A 53 14.99 3.85 -10.61
C VAL A 53 14.88 3.22 -9.22
N SER A 54 13.66 3.10 -8.73
CA SER A 54 13.33 2.30 -7.55
C SER A 54 12.72 0.99 -8.01
N ALA A 55 13.53 -0.07 -7.93
CA ALA A 55 13.19 -1.44 -8.31
C ALA A 55 12.43 -2.23 -7.22
N GLN A 56 12.17 -1.61 -6.07
CA GLN A 56 11.37 -2.23 -5.03
C GLN A 56 9.90 -2.24 -5.45
N GLU A 57 9.24 -3.39 -5.29
CA GLU A 57 7.82 -3.54 -5.56
C GLU A 57 7.05 -2.44 -4.82
N HIS A 58 6.48 -1.53 -5.58
CA HIS A 58 5.90 -0.32 -5.04
C HIS A 58 4.39 -0.43 -5.09
N LEU A 59 3.76 -0.30 -3.93
CA LEU A 59 2.31 -0.31 -3.84
C LEU A 59 1.84 1.13 -3.75
N GLU A 60 1.08 1.56 -4.75
CA GLU A 60 0.44 2.88 -4.75
C GLU A 60 -1.05 2.77 -4.51
N PHE A 61 -1.55 3.80 -3.86
CA PHE A 61 -2.94 3.86 -3.49
C PHE A 61 -3.78 4.56 -4.55
N PHE A 62 -4.86 3.88 -4.88
CA PHE A 62 -5.91 4.38 -5.75
C PHE A 62 -7.22 4.39 -4.98
N ASP A 63 -8.24 5.05 -5.54
CA ASP A 63 -9.49 5.30 -4.82
C ASP A 63 -10.18 4.04 -4.28
N ARG A 64 -9.98 2.92 -4.96
CA ARG A 64 -10.69 1.66 -4.72
C ARG A 64 -9.80 0.51 -4.27
N GLY A 65 -8.49 0.72 -4.10
CA GLY A 65 -7.56 -0.36 -3.77
C GLY A 65 -6.12 0.02 -4.02
N MET A 66 -5.22 -0.96 -3.97
CA MET A 66 -3.80 -0.74 -4.23
C MET A 66 -3.42 -1.27 -5.59
N LEU A 67 -2.59 -0.52 -6.30
CA LEU A 67 -1.98 -0.96 -7.53
C LEU A 67 -0.53 -1.34 -7.25
N ARG A 68 -0.15 -2.49 -7.79
CA ARG A 68 1.21 -2.98 -7.75
C ARG A 68 1.99 -2.45 -8.93
N ILE A 69 2.99 -1.65 -8.64
CA ILE A 69 3.88 -1.03 -9.61
C ILE A 69 5.19 -1.79 -9.59
N ASP A 70 5.67 -2.14 -10.78
CA ASP A 70 6.88 -2.95 -10.91
C ASP A 70 8.14 -2.11 -10.64
N ALA A 71 8.15 -0.83 -11.01
CA ALA A 71 9.21 0.11 -10.65
C ALA A 71 8.71 1.56 -10.64
N VAL A 72 9.38 2.44 -9.89
CA VAL A 72 9.14 3.89 -9.97
C VAL A 72 10.39 4.56 -10.52
N VAL A 73 10.21 5.40 -11.54
CA VAL A 73 11.29 6.24 -12.07
C VAL A 73 11.09 7.66 -11.59
N GLU A 74 12.10 8.20 -10.92
CA GLU A 74 12.22 9.61 -10.57
C GLU A 74 13.12 10.28 -11.61
N GLY A 75 12.69 11.41 -12.17
CA GLY A 75 13.45 12.20 -13.12
C GLY A 75 13.22 13.69 -12.96
N PRO A 76 13.86 14.54 -13.80
CA PRO A 76 13.80 15.99 -13.65
C PRO A 76 12.38 16.56 -13.75
N SER A 77 11.54 15.96 -14.59
CA SER A 77 10.18 16.43 -14.87
C SER A 77 9.09 15.75 -14.03
N GLY A 78 9.44 14.76 -13.18
CA GLY A 78 8.47 14.12 -12.29
C GLY A 78 8.83 12.70 -11.83
N ARG A 79 7.79 11.98 -11.39
CA ARG A 79 7.83 10.56 -11.01
C ARG A 79 6.87 9.76 -11.88
N TRP A 80 7.29 8.63 -12.41
CA TRP A 80 6.44 7.77 -13.23
C TRP A 80 6.37 6.35 -12.67
N PRO A 81 5.16 5.78 -12.56
CA PRO A 81 5.01 4.37 -12.23
C PRO A 81 5.22 3.55 -13.51
N VAL A 82 6.10 2.57 -13.45
CA VAL A 82 6.50 1.73 -14.57
C VAL A 82 5.95 0.32 -14.41
N PHE A 83 5.33 -0.18 -15.48
CA PHE A 83 4.78 -1.53 -15.59
C PHE A 83 5.58 -2.33 -16.60
N LEU A 84 6.06 -3.50 -16.19
CA LEU A 84 6.94 -4.34 -17.00
C LEU A 84 6.15 -5.50 -17.58
N TYR A 85 6.13 -5.61 -18.90
CA TYR A 85 5.42 -6.66 -19.64
C TYR A 85 6.41 -7.51 -20.44
N PRO A 86 6.86 -8.65 -19.89
CA PRO A 86 7.71 -9.59 -20.61
C PRO A 86 7.08 -10.07 -21.92
N GLU A 87 5.76 -10.17 -21.94
CA GLU A 87 4.95 -10.51 -23.10
C GLU A 87 4.00 -9.36 -23.45
N ALA A 88 4.14 -8.81 -24.66
CA ALA A 88 3.28 -7.75 -25.18
C ALA A 88 2.00 -8.32 -25.81
N ASN A 89 1.22 -9.05 -25.01
CA ASN A 89 -0.02 -9.71 -25.46
C ASN A 89 -1.27 -8.87 -25.13
N GLU A 90 -2.44 -9.38 -25.51
CA GLU A 90 -3.71 -8.70 -25.26
C GLU A 90 -3.96 -8.48 -23.76
N ALA A 91 -3.63 -9.44 -22.89
CA ALA A 91 -3.81 -9.30 -21.46
C ALA A 91 -2.96 -8.15 -20.88
N ALA A 92 -1.70 -8.01 -21.32
CA ALA A 92 -0.83 -6.91 -20.97
C ALA A 92 -1.41 -5.56 -21.41
N ALA A 93 -1.93 -5.47 -22.64
CA ALA A 93 -2.57 -4.26 -23.15
C ALA A 93 -3.84 -3.90 -22.36
N ARG A 94 -4.71 -4.87 -22.05
CA ARG A 94 -5.93 -4.65 -21.27
C ARG A 94 -5.62 -4.22 -19.83
N HIS A 95 -4.57 -4.79 -19.23
CA HIS A 95 -4.05 -4.36 -17.92
C HIS A 95 -3.51 -2.93 -17.98
N PHE A 96 -2.67 -2.60 -18.97
CA PHE A 96 -2.11 -1.25 -19.12
C PHE A 96 -3.21 -0.19 -19.38
N LEU A 97 -4.21 -0.52 -20.19
CA LEU A 97 -5.37 0.33 -20.41
C LEU A 97 -6.18 0.53 -19.12
N ALA A 98 -6.27 -0.48 -18.26
CA ALA A 98 -6.91 -0.33 -16.96
C ALA A 98 -6.12 0.65 -16.06
N VAL A 99 -4.80 0.48 -15.90
CA VAL A 99 -4.00 1.35 -15.00
C VAL A 99 -3.95 2.80 -15.47
N THR A 100 -3.96 3.05 -16.79
CA THR A 100 -3.97 4.41 -17.35
C THR A 100 -5.30 5.14 -17.15
N ARG A 101 -6.40 4.41 -16.97
CA ARG A 101 -7.72 5.00 -16.63
C ARG A 101 -7.80 5.49 -15.18
N TYR A 102 -6.82 5.18 -14.33
CA TYR A 102 -6.81 5.60 -12.93
C TYR A 102 -5.73 6.63 -12.67
N ARG A 103 -6.12 7.73 -11.99
CA ARG A 103 -5.17 8.68 -11.46
C ARG A 103 -4.75 8.25 -10.05
N PRO A 104 -3.45 8.21 -9.75
CA PRO A 104 -2.98 8.05 -8.37
C PRO A 104 -3.59 9.14 -7.49
N LEU A 105 -3.91 8.83 -6.24
CA LEU A 105 -4.31 9.84 -5.24
C LEU A 105 -3.18 10.82 -4.94
N SER A 106 -1.93 10.39 -5.15
CA SER A 106 -0.75 11.23 -5.02
C SER A 106 -0.58 12.09 -6.28
N HIS A 107 -0.78 13.41 -6.14
CA HIS A 107 -0.48 14.40 -7.19
C HIS A 107 0.98 14.43 -7.66
N ARG A 108 1.87 13.66 -7.01
CA ARG A 108 3.30 13.62 -7.33
C ARG A 108 3.66 12.56 -8.36
N ILE A 109 2.71 11.71 -8.79
CA ILE A 109 2.97 10.62 -9.73
C ILE A 109 2.31 10.94 -11.07
N GLY A 110 3.11 10.98 -12.14
CA GLY A 110 2.71 11.20 -13.51
C GLY A 110 2.02 9.99 -14.14
N SER A 111 1.77 10.08 -15.45
CA SER A 111 1.10 9.01 -16.20
C SER A 111 1.86 7.69 -16.15
N PRO A 112 1.17 6.54 -16.06
CA PRO A 112 1.79 5.22 -16.16
C PRO A 112 2.63 5.03 -17.41
N VAL A 113 3.78 4.38 -17.25
CA VAL A 113 4.69 4.00 -18.32
C VAL A 113 4.72 2.48 -18.44
N TYR A 114 4.68 1.95 -19.66
CA TYR A 114 4.94 0.53 -19.92
C TYR A 114 6.34 0.33 -20.51
N LEU A 115 6.91 -0.85 -20.26
CA LEU A 115 8.07 -1.38 -20.97
C LEU A 115 7.78 -2.80 -21.45
N ALA A 116 8.03 -3.05 -22.72
CA ALA A 116 7.86 -4.35 -23.35
C ALA A 116 8.84 -4.52 -24.52
N ARG A 117 9.05 -5.77 -24.98
CA ARG A 117 9.90 -6.04 -26.15
C ARG A 117 9.34 -5.43 -27.44
N THR A 118 8.03 -5.52 -27.63
CA THR A 118 7.31 -4.96 -28.79
C THR A 118 6.15 -4.08 -28.30
N PRO A 119 5.61 -3.17 -29.14
CA PRO A 119 4.47 -2.36 -28.76
C PRO A 119 3.29 -3.22 -28.29
N LEU A 120 2.59 -2.75 -27.25
CA LEU A 120 1.36 -3.40 -26.79
C LEU A 120 0.30 -3.33 -27.91
N PRO A 121 -0.47 -4.40 -28.14
CA PRO A 121 -1.55 -4.37 -29.13
C PRO A 121 -2.64 -3.39 -28.72
N ASN A 122 -3.34 -2.83 -29.70
CA ASN A 122 -4.51 -1.98 -29.44
C ASN A 122 -5.68 -2.85 -28.96
N VAL A 123 -6.29 -2.45 -27.85
CA VAL A 123 -7.45 -3.12 -27.25
C VAL A 123 -8.52 -2.10 -26.88
N GLU A 124 -9.78 -2.47 -27.03
CA GLU A 124 -10.91 -1.57 -26.71
C GLU A 124 -11.35 -1.66 -25.25
N GLN A 125 -11.20 -2.85 -24.65
CA GLN A 125 -11.70 -3.16 -23.32
C GLN A 125 -10.56 -3.27 -22.31
N ALA A 126 -10.64 -2.50 -21.23
CA ALA A 126 -9.74 -2.63 -20.09
C ALA A 126 -10.15 -3.79 -19.20
N LEU A 127 -9.20 -4.36 -18.45
CA LEU A 127 -9.53 -5.22 -17.30
C LEU A 127 -10.38 -4.44 -16.28
N SER A 128 -11.20 -5.16 -15.52
CA SER A 128 -11.96 -4.54 -14.44
C SER A 128 -11.04 -4.16 -13.28
N LEU A 129 -11.49 -3.22 -12.46
CA LEU A 129 -10.74 -2.75 -11.30
C LEU A 129 -10.34 -3.84 -10.32
N ASN A 130 -11.24 -4.78 -10.08
CA ASN A 130 -11.03 -5.85 -9.13
C ASN A 130 -9.97 -6.85 -9.63
N GLU A 131 -9.69 -6.87 -10.93
CA GLU A 131 -8.65 -7.72 -11.52
C GLU A 131 -7.26 -7.08 -11.46
N VAL A 132 -7.20 -5.75 -11.30
CA VAL A 132 -5.96 -4.96 -11.37
C VAL A 132 -5.53 -4.49 -9.98
N LEU A 133 -6.48 -4.18 -9.10
CA LEU A 133 -6.20 -3.74 -7.75
C LEU A 133 -6.10 -4.93 -6.79
N ARG A 134 -5.02 -4.95 -6.01
CA ARG A 134 -4.89 -5.83 -4.84
C ARG A 134 -5.80 -5.29 -3.74
N MET A 135 -6.76 -6.10 -3.30
CA MET A 135 -7.75 -5.72 -2.27
C MET A 135 -7.78 -6.68 -1.07
N ASP A 136 -7.05 -7.78 -1.14
CA ASP A 136 -7.20 -8.96 -0.29
C ASP A 136 -6.01 -9.21 0.66
N GLN A 137 -4.91 -8.48 0.48
CA GLN A 137 -3.69 -8.60 1.29
C GLN A 137 -3.32 -7.28 1.95
N LEU A 138 -2.80 -7.37 3.17
CA LEU A 138 -2.11 -6.27 3.85
C LEU A 138 -0.63 -6.35 3.49
N PRO A 139 -0.07 -5.47 2.65
CA PRO A 139 1.35 -5.45 2.29
C PRO A 139 2.19 -4.87 3.44
N LEU A 140 2.11 -5.52 4.59
CA LEU A 140 2.84 -5.15 5.78
C LEU A 140 3.96 -6.16 5.92
N ALA A 141 5.17 -5.75 5.56
CA ALA A 141 6.35 -6.57 5.82
C ALA A 141 6.73 -6.37 7.29
N LEU A 142 6.55 -7.41 8.13
CA LEU A 142 6.93 -7.33 9.54
C LEU A 142 8.40 -6.96 9.66
N SER A 143 8.68 -5.93 10.46
CA SER A 143 10.03 -5.43 10.70
C SER A 143 10.41 -5.74 12.15
N PRO A 144 11.53 -6.44 12.38
CA PRO A 144 12.07 -6.65 13.73
C PRO A 144 12.73 -5.38 14.29
N PHE A 145 12.95 -4.37 13.46
CA PHE A 145 13.60 -3.11 13.84
C PHE A 145 12.56 -1.99 13.86
N PRO A 146 11.85 -1.79 14.98
CA PRO A 146 10.91 -0.70 15.10
C PRO A 146 11.65 0.64 15.07
N GLN A 147 11.16 1.59 14.26
CA GLN A 147 11.71 2.94 14.30
C GLN A 147 11.36 3.60 15.65
N PRO A 148 12.32 4.16 16.40
CA PRO A 148 12.04 4.84 17.65
C PRO A 148 11.23 6.11 17.40
N GLY A 149 10.22 6.38 18.23
CA GLY A 149 9.43 7.60 18.13
C GLY A 149 7.98 7.42 18.56
N ARG A 150 7.15 8.40 18.17
CA ARG A 150 5.72 8.42 18.45
C ARG A 150 4.95 7.81 17.29
N TYR A 151 4.02 6.94 17.63
CA TYR A 151 3.06 6.36 16.71
C TYR A 151 1.65 6.66 17.19
N ALA A 152 0.75 6.91 16.26
CA ALA A 152 -0.67 7.12 16.55
C ALA A 152 -1.54 6.67 15.37
N MET A 153 -2.82 6.44 15.63
CA MET A 153 -3.79 6.14 14.58
C MET A 153 -4.10 7.36 13.69
N TRP A 154 -3.84 8.57 14.19
CA TRP A 154 -4.04 9.85 13.50
C TRP A 154 -3.12 10.93 14.10
N PHE A 155 -2.72 11.90 13.29
CA PHE A 155 -2.00 13.11 13.72
C PHE A 155 -2.64 14.33 13.09
N ALA A 156 -2.68 15.43 13.86
CA ALA A 156 -2.99 16.73 13.31
C ALA A 156 -1.86 17.15 12.37
N SER A 157 -2.23 17.70 11.21
CA SER A 157 -1.29 18.26 10.24
C SER A 157 -1.85 19.56 9.65
N PRO A 158 -1.04 20.38 8.95
CA PRO A 158 -1.55 21.59 8.29
C PRO A 158 -2.71 21.33 7.32
N ASN A 159 -2.71 20.17 6.64
CA ASN A 159 -3.72 19.79 5.65
C ASN A 159 -4.87 18.94 6.26
N ASP A 160 -4.75 18.54 7.53
CA ASP A 160 -5.79 17.83 8.28
C ASP A 160 -5.69 18.20 9.77
N PRO A 161 -6.06 19.44 10.14
CA PRO A 161 -5.79 19.96 11.49
C PRO A 161 -6.84 19.54 12.52
N VAL A 162 -8.04 19.18 12.08
CA VAL A 162 -9.21 18.97 12.95
C VAL A 162 -9.65 17.51 12.90
N PHE A 163 -9.50 16.81 14.04
CA PHE A 163 -9.83 15.39 14.16
C PHE A 163 -11.28 15.06 13.77
N THR A 164 -12.25 15.86 14.20
CA THR A 164 -13.68 15.55 14.03
C THR A 164 -14.14 15.57 12.57
N THR A 165 -13.47 16.36 11.73
CA THR A 165 -13.76 16.50 10.30
C THR A 165 -12.75 15.77 9.42
N SER A 166 -11.76 15.10 10.01
CA SER A 166 -10.72 14.40 9.28
C SER A 166 -11.31 13.24 8.44
N PRO A 167 -10.99 13.16 7.13
CA PRO A 167 -11.34 12.02 6.30
C PRO A 167 -10.80 10.69 6.83
N VAL A 168 -9.62 10.72 7.47
CA VAL A 168 -9.00 9.54 8.09
C VAL A 168 -9.89 8.99 9.20
N VAL A 169 -10.47 9.86 10.02
CA VAL A 169 -11.36 9.46 11.12
C VAL A 169 -12.62 8.79 10.60
N GLY A 170 -13.18 9.28 9.48
CA GLY A 170 -14.29 8.62 8.80
C GLY A 170 -13.95 7.18 8.35
N LEU A 171 -12.72 6.95 7.86
CA LEU A 171 -12.25 5.61 7.51
C LEU A 171 -12.10 4.71 8.75
N ILE A 172 -11.59 5.25 9.86
CA ILE A 172 -11.48 4.50 11.12
C ILE A 172 -12.88 4.13 11.64
N ASP A 173 -13.85 5.05 11.56
CA ASP A 173 -15.24 4.77 11.92
C ASP A 173 -15.85 3.62 11.11
N ASP A 174 -15.67 3.66 9.79
CA ASP A 174 -16.16 2.62 8.90
C ASP A 174 -15.46 1.29 9.12
N TYR A 175 -14.16 1.30 9.45
CA TYR A 175 -13.41 0.12 9.85
C TYR A 175 -14.02 -0.52 11.09
N TYR A 176 -14.16 0.21 12.21
CA TYR A 176 -14.73 -0.37 13.43
C TYR A 176 -16.21 -0.76 13.27
N ARG A 177 -16.97 -0.08 12.40
CA ARG A 177 -18.34 -0.47 12.06
C ARG A 177 -18.36 -1.77 11.26
N ARG A 178 -17.41 -1.97 10.34
CA ARG A 178 -17.29 -3.20 9.53
C ARG A 178 -16.86 -4.39 10.37
N THR A 179 -16.00 -4.18 11.36
CA THR A 179 -15.38 -5.27 12.13
C THR A 179 -16.11 -5.61 13.42
N ARG A 180 -17.17 -4.89 13.77
CA ARG A 180 -17.95 -5.09 15.01
C ARG A 180 -18.36 -6.56 15.20
N GLY A 181 -17.92 -7.16 16.30
CA GLY A 181 -18.20 -8.55 16.65
C GLY A 181 -17.40 -9.59 15.86
N LEU A 182 -16.49 -9.13 15.00
CA LEU A 182 -15.61 -9.94 14.14
C LEU A 182 -14.14 -9.55 14.30
N GLU A 183 -13.79 -8.78 15.33
CA GLU A 183 -12.45 -8.21 15.50
C GLU A 183 -11.39 -9.28 15.76
N GLY A 184 -11.74 -10.31 16.54
CA GLY A 184 -10.86 -11.46 16.76
C GLY A 184 -10.62 -12.27 15.49
N ARG A 185 -11.68 -12.48 14.68
CA ARG A 185 -11.54 -13.12 13.37
C ARG A 185 -10.68 -12.31 12.42
N LEU A 186 -10.86 -11.00 12.35
CA LEU A 186 -10.02 -10.14 11.51
C LEU A 186 -8.55 -10.21 11.94
N PHE A 187 -8.30 -10.22 13.25
CA PHE A 187 -6.93 -10.34 13.75
C PHE A 187 -6.33 -11.70 13.41
N ALA A 188 -7.12 -12.79 13.49
CA ALA A 188 -6.68 -14.11 13.05
C ALA A 188 -6.34 -14.14 11.55
N GLU A 189 -7.17 -13.55 10.69
CA GLU A 189 -6.88 -13.38 9.26
C GLU A 189 -5.58 -12.61 9.02
N PHE A 190 -5.33 -11.55 9.81
CA PHE A 190 -4.07 -10.81 9.77
C PHE A 190 -2.86 -11.68 10.16
N LEU A 191 -2.97 -12.51 11.21
CA LEU A 191 -1.89 -13.42 11.62
C LEU A 191 -1.54 -14.44 10.53
N VAL A 192 -2.54 -14.90 9.77
CA VAL A 192 -2.33 -15.79 8.62
C VAL A 192 -1.67 -15.03 7.46
N ASP A 193 -2.18 -13.86 7.11
CA ASP A 193 -1.65 -13.04 6.00
C ASP A 193 -0.21 -12.58 6.26
N ALA A 194 0.13 -12.31 7.53
CA ALA A 194 1.47 -11.94 7.97
C ALA A 194 2.40 -13.15 8.20
N GLU A 195 1.97 -14.36 7.83
CA GLU A 195 2.72 -15.62 7.97
C GLU A 195 3.19 -15.92 9.41
N ILE A 196 2.52 -15.34 10.42
CA ILE A 196 2.78 -15.63 11.83
C ILE A 196 2.22 -17.00 12.21
N THR A 197 1.14 -17.42 11.53
CA THR A 197 0.46 -18.71 11.73
C THR A 197 0.16 -19.36 10.38
N LYS A 198 0.03 -20.68 10.34
CA LYS A 198 -0.13 -21.42 9.06
C LYS A 198 -1.56 -21.50 8.57
N GLY A 199 -2.54 -21.17 9.41
CA GLY A 199 -3.95 -21.28 9.06
C GLY A 199 -4.88 -20.64 10.08
N LEU A 200 -6.14 -20.47 9.68
CA LEU A 200 -7.12 -19.69 10.45
C LEU A 200 -7.44 -20.32 11.82
N ASP A 201 -7.49 -21.64 11.93
CA ASP A 201 -7.80 -22.32 13.20
C ASP A 201 -6.71 -22.10 14.25
N GLU A 202 -5.44 -22.20 13.86
CA GLU A 202 -4.28 -21.89 14.71
C GLU A 202 -4.27 -20.40 15.10
N ALA A 203 -4.58 -19.52 14.14
CA ALA A 203 -4.68 -18.10 14.37
C ALA A 203 -5.78 -17.76 15.38
N LEU A 204 -6.97 -18.35 15.25
CA LEU A 204 -8.07 -18.16 16.19
C LEU A 204 -7.71 -18.67 17.59
N ALA A 205 -7.06 -19.84 17.69
CA ALA A 205 -6.55 -20.33 18.97
C ALA A 205 -5.56 -19.34 19.60
N THR A 206 -4.66 -18.75 18.80
CA THR A 206 -3.73 -17.71 19.23
C THR A 206 -4.46 -16.46 19.73
N VAL A 207 -5.51 -16.01 19.03
CA VAL A 207 -6.34 -14.88 19.47
C VAL A 207 -6.99 -15.17 20.82
N HIS A 208 -7.54 -16.37 21.02
CA HIS A 208 -8.13 -16.78 22.29
C HIS A 208 -7.10 -16.83 23.43
N GLN A 209 -5.91 -17.37 23.17
CA GLN A 209 -4.81 -17.44 24.14
C GLN A 209 -4.24 -16.07 24.50
N LEU A 210 -4.33 -15.09 23.60
CA LEU A 210 -3.90 -13.73 23.87
C LEU A 210 -4.68 -13.12 25.05
N GLY A 211 -5.97 -13.43 25.19
CA GLY A 211 -6.81 -12.97 26.30
C GLY A 211 -6.79 -11.44 26.44
N SER A 212 -6.35 -10.93 27.60
CA SER A 212 -6.15 -9.50 27.85
C SER A 212 -4.75 -8.98 27.50
N ARG A 213 -3.84 -9.88 27.09
CA ARG A 213 -2.48 -9.50 26.67
C ARG A 213 -2.53 -8.70 25.38
N ARG A 214 -1.50 -7.89 25.20
CA ARG A 214 -1.37 -7.02 24.05
C ARG A 214 -0.42 -7.65 23.02
N PHE A 215 -0.89 -7.76 21.79
CA PHE A 215 -0.02 -7.98 20.64
C PHE A 215 0.50 -6.64 20.14
N ILE A 216 1.81 -6.55 19.86
CA ILE A 216 2.44 -5.44 19.15
C ILE A 216 3.45 -6.02 18.17
N ALA A 217 3.39 -5.58 16.92
CA ALA A 217 4.43 -5.80 15.94
C ALA A 217 4.69 -4.50 15.18
N THR A 218 5.88 -4.35 14.61
CA THR A 218 6.17 -3.29 13.65
C THR A 218 6.23 -3.85 12.25
N ALA A 219 5.90 -3.02 11.28
CA ALA A 219 5.96 -3.37 9.87
C ALA A 219 6.36 -2.17 9.03
N VAL A 220 6.87 -2.46 7.83
CA VAL A 220 6.97 -1.49 6.75
C VAL A 220 5.64 -1.53 6.01
N GLY A 221 4.93 -0.41 6.04
CA GLY A 221 3.71 -0.19 5.28
C GLY A 221 3.99 0.23 3.84
N PRO A 222 2.92 0.53 3.08
CA PRO A 222 3.05 1.02 1.71
C PRO A 222 3.98 2.24 1.61
N SER A 223 4.55 2.45 0.43
CA SER A 223 5.51 3.54 0.15
C SER A 223 6.71 3.62 1.13
N GLY A 224 7.01 2.53 1.86
CA GLY A 224 8.14 2.45 2.80
C GLY A 224 7.91 3.08 4.18
N GLY A 225 6.70 3.53 4.49
CA GLY A 225 6.41 4.17 5.79
C GLY A 225 6.36 3.18 6.95
N THR A 226 6.91 3.55 8.11
CA THR A 226 6.91 2.68 9.29
C THR A 226 5.55 2.69 10.01
N VAL A 227 5.02 1.51 10.29
CA VAL A 227 3.78 1.33 11.05
C VAL A 227 3.99 0.39 12.24
N ALA A 228 3.21 0.58 13.30
CA ALA A 228 3.04 -0.36 14.39
C ALA A 228 1.63 -0.92 14.37
N ILE A 229 1.52 -2.22 14.51
CA ILE A 229 0.26 -2.98 14.53
C ILE A 229 0.06 -3.41 15.96
N SER A 230 -1.12 -3.18 16.52
CA SER A 230 -1.43 -3.72 17.84
C SER A 230 -2.85 -4.22 17.95
N TYR A 231 -3.01 -5.25 18.78
CA TYR A 231 -4.29 -5.87 19.07
C TYR A 231 -4.45 -6.09 20.57
N THR A 232 -5.65 -5.82 21.05
CA THR A 232 -6.16 -6.26 22.36
C THR A 232 -7.63 -6.59 22.20
N THR A 233 -8.17 -7.47 23.04
CA THR A 233 -9.58 -7.89 22.98
C THR A 233 -10.57 -6.75 23.23
N ASP A 234 -10.19 -5.74 24.01
CA ASP A 234 -11.02 -4.56 24.32
C ASP A 234 -10.99 -3.46 23.25
N ARG A 235 -9.97 -3.44 22.37
CA ARG A 235 -9.77 -2.36 21.38
C ARG A 235 -9.63 -2.85 19.95
N GLY A 236 -9.56 -4.16 19.73
CA GLY A 236 -9.37 -4.76 18.42
C GLY A 236 -8.02 -4.42 17.78
N LEU A 237 -7.91 -4.78 16.50
CA LEU A 237 -6.73 -4.57 15.66
C LEU A 237 -6.64 -3.09 15.25
N ARG A 238 -5.46 -2.50 15.46
CA ARG A 238 -5.16 -1.09 15.21
C ARG A 238 -3.86 -0.96 14.46
N ILE A 239 -3.82 -0.08 13.47
CA ILE A 239 -2.58 0.40 12.86
C ILE A 239 -2.26 1.79 13.42
N HIS A 240 -0.98 1.98 13.73
CA HIS A 240 -0.41 3.21 14.24
C HIS A 240 0.70 3.62 13.27
N VAL A 241 0.62 4.83 12.74
CA VAL A 241 1.63 5.36 11.81
C VAL A 241 2.68 6.13 12.62
N HIS A 242 3.95 6.04 12.24
CA HIS A 242 5.00 6.82 12.87
C HIS A 242 4.87 8.32 12.50
N GLU A 243 5.15 9.23 13.43
CA GLU A 243 4.93 10.68 13.26
C GLU A 243 5.63 11.28 12.02
N ARG A 244 6.77 10.72 11.62
CA ARG A 244 7.50 11.16 10.40
C ARG A 244 6.76 10.86 9.09
N TYR A 245 5.82 9.91 9.08
CA TYR A 245 5.03 9.52 7.92
C TYR A 245 3.56 9.92 8.05
N ALA A 246 3.24 10.81 9.00
CA ALA A 246 1.86 11.18 9.33
C ALA A 246 1.20 12.16 8.34
N ALA A 247 1.60 12.14 7.07
CA ALA A 247 0.92 12.90 6.03
C ALA A 247 -0.54 12.38 5.88
N PRO A 248 -1.55 13.26 5.73
CA PRO A 248 -2.94 12.84 5.65
C PRO A 248 -3.22 11.83 4.53
N GLU A 249 -2.53 11.96 3.40
CA GLU A 249 -2.63 11.06 2.26
C GLU A 249 -2.17 9.65 2.66
N TYR A 250 -1.06 9.56 3.39
CA TYR A 250 -0.52 8.30 3.88
C TYR A 250 -1.45 7.65 4.92
N LEU A 251 -1.91 8.42 5.91
CA LEU A 251 -2.86 7.96 6.93
C LEU A 251 -4.17 7.47 6.32
N THR A 252 -4.73 8.23 5.37
CA THR A 252 -5.95 7.87 4.62
C THR A 252 -5.75 6.53 3.94
N ALA A 253 -4.60 6.35 3.31
CA ALA A 253 -4.31 5.19 2.53
C ALA A 253 -4.13 3.92 3.38
N VAL A 254 -3.38 4.01 4.47
CA VAL A 254 -3.24 2.93 5.48
C VAL A 254 -4.60 2.50 6.04
N TRP A 255 -5.48 3.46 6.39
CA TRP A 255 -6.79 3.11 6.95
C TRP A 255 -7.77 2.59 5.90
N ARG A 256 -7.70 3.08 4.66
CA ARG A 256 -8.47 2.55 3.54
C ARG A 256 -8.09 1.09 3.25
N MET A 257 -6.80 0.77 3.31
CA MET A 257 -6.29 -0.60 3.19
C MET A 257 -6.85 -1.52 4.27
N MET A 258 -6.81 -1.10 5.54
CA MET A 258 -7.40 -1.85 6.65
C MET A 258 -8.89 -2.11 6.47
N LEU A 259 -9.62 -1.12 5.96
CA LEU A 259 -11.05 -1.25 5.66
C LEU A 259 -11.30 -2.22 4.50
N LEU A 260 -10.49 -2.19 3.44
CA LEU A 260 -10.59 -3.11 2.31
C LEU A 260 -10.28 -4.54 2.72
N PHE A 261 -9.20 -4.75 3.48
CA PHE A 261 -8.85 -6.04 4.07
C PHE A 261 -10.02 -6.62 4.88
N ALA A 262 -10.61 -5.81 5.77
CA ALA A 262 -11.79 -6.21 6.54
C ALA A 262 -13.02 -6.50 5.66
N ARG A 263 -13.16 -5.80 4.52
CA ARG A 263 -14.27 -6.04 3.58
C ARG A 263 -14.10 -7.33 2.78
N ALA A 264 -12.87 -7.67 2.42
CA ALA A 264 -12.55 -8.87 1.65
C ALA A 264 -12.65 -10.15 2.50
N ARG A 265 -12.19 -10.11 3.76
CA ARG A 265 -12.07 -11.30 4.61
C ARG A 265 -13.26 -11.59 5.50
N LEU A 266 -14.03 -10.56 5.87
CA LEU A 266 -15.15 -10.72 6.80
C LEU A 266 -16.49 -10.78 6.07
N PRO A 267 -17.46 -11.56 6.58
CA PRO A 267 -18.86 -11.38 6.18
C PRO A 267 -19.37 -9.98 6.56
N LYS A 268 -20.56 -9.61 6.08
CA LYS A 268 -21.22 -8.39 6.55
C LYS A 268 -21.51 -8.53 8.05
N ALA A 269 -21.10 -7.54 8.84
CA ALA A 269 -21.31 -7.57 10.29
C ALA A 269 -22.79 -7.42 10.66
N ASP A 270 -23.27 -8.33 11.50
CA ASP A 270 -24.60 -8.27 12.10
C ASP A 270 -24.79 -6.92 12.84
N PRO A 271 -25.83 -6.14 12.52
CA PRO A 271 -26.19 -4.95 13.28
C PRO A 271 -26.33 -5.20 14.79
N ALA A 272 -26.83 -6.36 15.20
CA ALA A 272 -27.00 -6.71 16.62
C ALA A 272 -25.67 -7.03 17.33
N ALA A 273 -24.57 -7.21 16.59
CA ALA A 273 -23.22 -7.37 17.14
C ALA A 273 -22.56 -6.04 17.57
N ALA A 274 -23.23 -4.90 17.34
CA ALA A 274 -22.75 -3.58 17.75
C ALA A 274 -22.85 -3.33 19.27
N ALA A 275 -23.96 -3.73 19.90
CA ALA A 275 -23.94 -4.05 21.33
C ALA A 275 -23.03 -5.29 21.49
N ARG A 276 -22.43 -5.67 22.60
CA ARG A 276 -21.45 -6.79 22.68
C ARG A 276 -20.06 -6.54 22.05
N SER A 277 -19.88 -5.77 20.98
CA SER A 277 -18.52 -5.40 20.51
C SER A 277 -17.87 -4.35 21.43
N GLU A 278 -16.92 -4.79 22.26
CA GLU A 278 -16.14 -3.89 23.12
C GLU A 278 -15.20 -2.98 22.32
N PRO A 279 -14.47 -3.45 21.28
CA PRO A 279 -13.66 -2.59 20.42
C PRO A 279 -14.44 -1.45 19.77
N TYR A 280 -15.64 -1.72 19.23
CA TYR A 280 -16.48 -0.69 18.62
C TYR A 280 -16.95 0.35 19.65
N ARG A 281 -17.35 -0.10 20.84
CA ARG A 281 -17.74 0.78 21.95
C ARG A 281 -16.58 1.64 22.43
N TRP A 282 -15.40 1.04 22.58
CA TRP A 282 -14.17 1.74 22.91
C TRP A 282 -13.88 2.83 21.88
N TRP A 283 -13.93 2.51 20.58
CA TRP A 283 -13.69 3.49 19.52
C TRP A 283 -14.68 4.65 19.59
N ARG A 284 -15.98 4.37 19.73
CA ARG A 284 -17.01 5.41 19.87
C ARG A 284 -16.76 6.34 21.06
N ARG A 285 -16.39 5.78 22.22
CA ARG A 285 -16.06 6.59 23.42
C ARG A 285 -14.81 7.43 23.19
N THR A 286 -13.81 6.87 22.52
CA THR A 286 -12.57 7.59 22.16
C THR A 286 -12.83 8.72 21.19
N ARG A 287 -13.60 8.48 20.11
CA ARG A 287 -14.02 9.50 19.15
C ARG A 287 -14.76 10.65 19.82
N ARG A 288 -15.73 10.34 20.70
CA ARG A 288 -16.49 11.37 21.44
C ARG A 288 -15.57 12.21 22.34
N ARG A 289 -14.72 11.58 23.14
CA ARG A 289 -13.76 12.29 24.00
C ARG A 289 -12.78 13.15 23.20
N ALA A 290 -12.29 12.65 22.06
CA ALA A 290 -11.40 13.40 21.19
C ALA A 290 -12.11 14.63 20.58
N ALA A 291 -13.40 14.51 20.23
CA ALA A 291 -14.20 15.64 19.75
C ALA A 291 -14.39 16.72 20.83
N GLU A 292 -14.60 16.32 22.08
CA GLU A 292 -14.74 17.23 23.23
C GLU A 292 -13.41 17.93 23.60
N GLN A 293 -12.27 17.30 23.30
CA GLN A 293 -10.91 17.81 23.61
C GLN A 293 -10.24 18.61 22.48
N ALA A 294 -10.90 18.77 21.32
CA ALA A 294 -10.33 19.40 20.13
C ALA A 294 -9.94 20.89 20.29
N THR A 295 -10.16 21.48 21.46
CA THR A 295 -9.75 22.84 21.83
C THR A 295 -8.34 22.95 22.44
N GLN A 296 -7.62 21.85 22.72
CA GLN A 296 -6.26 21.91 23.28
C GLN A 296 -5.29 20.91 22.63
N LEU A 297 -3.99 21.22 22.68
CA LEU A 297 -2.81 20.50 22.16
C LEU A 297 -2.72 18.97 22.44
N ASN A 298 -3.71 18.37 23.10
CA ASN A 298 -3.74 16.97 23.54
C ASN A 298 -4.24 15.97 22.50
N MET A 299 -4.55 16.39 21.26
CA MET A 299 -5.17 15.50 20.25
C MET A 299 -4.35 14.25 19.91
N ILE A 300 -3.00 14.34 19.91
CA ILE A 300 -2.13 13.16 19.65
C ILE A 300 -2.21 12.14 20.82
N GLN A 301 -2.57 12.57 22.03
CA GLN A 301 -2.71 11.66 23.16
C GLN A 301 -4.04 10.88 23.15
N ALA A 302 -5.06 11.41 22.47
CA ALA A 302 -6.41 10.85 22.54
C ALA A 302 -6.61 9.59 21.69
N VAL A 303 -5.88 9.42 20.58
CA VAL A 303 -6.22 8.42 19.55
C VAL A 303 -5.16 7.33 19.45
N GLY A 304 -5.22 6.38 20.39
CA GLY A 304 -4.46 5.13 20.35
C GLY A 304 -2.97 5.37 20.05
N ASN A 305 -2.21 5.82 21.03
CA ASN A 305 -0.80 6.11 20.85
C ASN A 305 0.11 4.95 21.27
N LEU A 306 1.32 4.98 20.72
CA LEU A 306 2.41 4.08 21.02
C LEU A 306 3.70 4.88 21.07
N LYS A 307 4.50 4.68 22.11
CA LYS A 307 5.89 5.16 22.16
C LYS A 307 6.79 3.93 22.04
N VAL A 308 7.61 3.91 21.01
CA VAL A 308 8.62 2.87 20.84
C VAL A 308 9.98 3.47 21.19
N GLN A 309 10.66 2.86 22.17
CA GLN A 309 12.02 3.24 22.56
C GLN A 309 13.01 2.51 21.66
N GLY A 310 14.09 3.19 21.24
CA GLY A 310 15.19 2.54 20.53
C GLY A 310 15.94 1.63 21.49
N GLY A 311 16.21 0.41 21.04
CA GLY A 311 17.15 -0.50 21.69
C GLY A 311 18.59 -0.11 21.42
#